data_AF-A0A257MZB7-F1
#
_entry.id   AF-A0A257MZB7-F1
#
_cell.length_a   1.000
_cell.length_b   1.000
_cell.length_c   1.000
_cell.angle_alpha   90.00
_cell.angle_beta   90.00
_cell.angle_gamma   90.00
#
_symmetry.space_group_name_H-M   'P 1'
#
loop_
_entity.id
_entity.type
_entity.pdbx_description
1 polymer ?
#
loop_
_entity_poly.entity_id
_entity_poly.type
_entity_poly.pdbx_seq_one_letter_code
_entity_poly.pdbx_strand_id
1 'polypeptide(L)'
;TGCGLKLFSRDRFLELPYFDHMHRFLPALILRAGGHVISEPVNHRSRTNGYSKYGTLDRLWAGLVDLFGVIWLQKRAKLPVIEKVTVE
;
A
#
# COMPACT_ATOMS: atom_id res chain seq x y z
N THR A 1 2.38 -2.98 -0.91
CA THR A 1 3.40 -4.05 -0.84
C THR A 1 3.66 -4.61 -2.23
N GLY A 2 4.93 -4.86 -2.59
CA GLY A 2 5.30 -5.41 -3.91
C GLY A 2 5.27 -6.94 -4.01
N CYS A 3 5.14 -7.65 -2.88
CA CYS A 3 5.03 -9.10 -2.88
C CYS A 3 3.66 -9.54 -3.42
N GLY A 4 3.68 -10.46 -4.41
CA GLY A 4 2.48 -11.06 -4.99
C GLY A 4 1.88 -12.17 -4.13
N LEU A 5 2.66 -12.75 -3.21
CA LEU A 5 2.20 -13.78 -2.29
C LEU A 5 1.73 -13.13 -0.98
N LYS A 6 0.48 -13.38 -0.60
CA LYS A 6 -0.11 -12.93 0.66
C LYS A 6 -1.03 -14.02 1.19
N LEU A 7 -0.99 -14.25 2.49
CA LEU A 7 -1.86 -15.19 3.17
C LEU A 7 -2.74 -14.42 4.15
N PHE A 8 -4.03 -14.74 4.19
CA PHE A 8 -5.00 -14.17 5.11
C PHE A 8 -5.88 -15.26 5.69
N SER A 9 -6.33 -15.08 6.93
CA SER A 9 -7.47 -15.84 7.43
C SER A 9 -8.70 -15.49 6.60
N ARG A 10 -9.45 -16.50 6.18
CA ARG A 10 -10.67 -16.33 5.38
C ARG A 10 -11.65 -15.39 6.08
N ASP A 11 -11.91 -15.62 7.35
CA ASP A 11 -12.94 -14.88 8.09
C ASP A 11 -12.57 -13.39 8.19
N ARG A 12 -11.30 -13.09 8.49
CA ARG A 12 -10.78 -11.71 8.50
C ARG A 12 -10.84 -11.04 7.13
N PHE A 13 -10.58 -11.77 6.06
CA PHE A 13 -10.63 -11.22 4.70
C PHE A 13 -12.05 -10.86 4.29
N LEU A 14 -13.03 -11.68 4.65
CA LEU A 14 -14.44 -11.46 4.34
C LEU A 14 -15.05 -10.26 5.10
N GLU A 15 -14.46 -9.86 6.22
CA GLU A 15 -14.84 -8.66 6.97
C GLU A 15 -14.33 -7.34 6.31
N LEU A 16 -13.43 -7.43 5.33
CA LEU A 16 -12.83 -6.23 4.72
C LEU A 16 -13.79 -5.53 3.74
N PRO A 17 -13.77 -4.18 3.68
CA PRO A 17 -14.58 -3.44 2.73
C PRO A 17 -14.08 -3.64 1.30
N TYR A 18 -14.98 -3.99 0.38
CA TYR A 18 -14.66 -4.10 -1.04
C TYR A 18 -14.56 -2.71 -1.70
N PHE A 19 -13.51 -2.53 -2.51
CA PHE A 19 -13.37 -1.42 -3.44
C PHE A 19 -12.34 -1.77 -4.52
N ASP A 20 -12.38 -1.04 -5.63
CA ASP A 20 -11.45 -1.26 -6.73
C ASP A 20 -10.00 -1.09 -6.26
N HIS A 21 -9.14 -2.03 -6.65
CA HIS A 21 -7.72 -2.06 -6.26
C HIS A 21 -7.44 -2.28 -4.76
N MET A 22 -8.44 -2.72 -3.97
CA MET A 22 -8.28 -3.11 -2.55
C MET A 22 -7.06 -4.00 -2.29
N HIS A 23 -6.71 -4.89 -3.23
CA HIS A 23 -5.56 -5.81 -3.12
C HIS A 23 -4.22 -5.12 -2.79
N ARG A 24 -4.06 -3.84 -3.15
CA ARG A 24 -2.86 -3.03 -2.85
C ARG A 24 -2.78 -2.64 -1.39
N PHE A 25 -3.94 -2.50 -0.74
CA PHE A 25 -4.12 -1.98 0.62
C PHE A 25 -4.44 -3.07 1.64
N LEU A 26 -4.57 -4.35 1.24
CA LEU A 26 -4.89 -5.44 2.17
C LEU A 26 -4.06 -5.45 3.46
N PRO A 27 -2.73 -5.24 3.44
CA PRO A 27 -1.96 -5.17 4.68
C PRO A 27 -2.41 -4.02 5.60
N ALA A 28 -2.64 -2.84 5.04
CA ALA A 28 -3.13 -1.69 5.79
C ALA A 28 -4.55 -1.90 6.31
N LEU A 29 -5.41 -2.56 5.54
CA LEU A 29 -6.79 -2.88 5.94
C LEU A 29 -6.83 -3.88 7.09
N ILE A 30 -5.97 -4.91 7.07
CA ILE A 30 -5.84 -5.86 8.18
C ILE A 30 -5.34 -5.16 9.44
N LEU A 31 -4.33 -4.30 9.34
CA LEU A 31 -3.85 -3.51 10.48
C LEU A 31 -4.95 -2.60 11.03
N ARG A 32 -5.73 -1.95 10.15
CA ARG A 32 -6.86 -1.10 10.54
C ARG A 32 -7.95 -1.90 11.26
N ALA A 33 -8.17 -3.14 10.86
CA ALA A 33 -9.12 -4.06 11.48
C ALA A 33 -8.61 -4.67 12.81
N GLY A 34 -7.45 -4.22 13.32
CA GLY A 34 -6.85 -4.73 14.56
C GLY A 34 -6.11 -6.06 14.39
N GLY A 35 -5.87 -6.49 13.15
CA GLY A 35 -5.07 -7.67 12.84
C GLY A 35 -3.58 -7.37 12.82
N HIS A 36 -2.78 -8.44 12.70
CA HIS A 36 -1.33 -8.36 12.57
C HIS A 36 -0.88 -8.71 11.15
N VAL A 37 0.20 -8.05 10.70
CA VAL A 37 0.84 -8.33 9.42
C VAL A 37 2.31 -8.63 9.68
N ILE A 38 2.75 -9.78 9.20
CA ILE A 38 4.14 -10.24 9.32
C ILE A 38 4.68 -10.43 7.90
N SER A 39 5.92 -9.97 7.67
CA SER A 39 6.63 -10.23 6.41
C SER A 39 7.61 -11.36 6.63
N GLU A 40 7.36 -12.50 5.98
CA GLU A 40 8.23 -13.67 6.05
C GLU A 40 9.15 -13.71 4.80
N PRO A 41 10.47 -13.88 4.96
CA PRO A 41 11.36 -14.10 3.82
C PRO A 41 10.98 -15.38 3.07
N VAL A 42 10.84 -15.27 1.75
CA VAL A 42 10.55 -16.41 0.87
C VAL A 42 11.67 -16.62 -0.12
N ASN A 43 11.90 -17.88 -0.49
CA ASN A 43 12.90 -18.21 -1.51
C ASN A 43 12.39 -17.79 -2.91
N HIS A 44 13.09 -16.84 -3.52
CA HIS A 44 12.75 -16.34 -4.85
C HIS A 44 13.32 -17.28 -5.90
N ARG A 45 12.45 -17.91 -6.70
CA ARG A 45 12.88 -18.72 -7.85
C ARG A 45 12.87 -17.89 -9.13
N SER A 46 13.92 -18.04 -9.94
CA SER A 46 13.96 -17.44 -11.27
C SER A 46 12.82 -17.98 -12.14
N ARG A 47 12.23 -17.09 -12.93
CA ARG A 47 11.23 -17.48 -13.93
C ARG A 47 11.92 -18.31 -15.01
N THR A 48 11.35 -19.47 -15.33
CA THR A 48 11.91 -20.39 -16.34
C THR A 48 11.41 -20.10 -17.75
N ASN A 49 10.18 -19.60 -17.90
CA ASN A 49 9.53 -19.38 -19.20
C ASN A 49 8.78 -18.04 -19.26
N GLY A 50 8.71 -17.45 -20.46
CA GLY A 50 7.99 -16.21 -20.76
C GLY A 50 8.75 -14.93 -20.37
N TYR A 51 8.22 -13.77 -20.77
CA TYR A 51 8.83 -12.45 -20.54
C TYR A 51 8.12 -11.67 -19.42
N SER A 52 8.88 -10.85 -18.68
CA SER A 52 8.29 -9.92 -17.72
C SER A 52 7.47 -8.88 -18.46
N LYS A 53 6.21 -8.68 -18.07
CA LYS A 53 5.39 -7.53 -18.49
C LYS A 53 5.65 -6.29 -17.64
N TYR A 54 6.60 -6.38 -16.71
CA TYR A 54 6.98 -5.31 -15.80
C TYR A 54 8.43 -4.91 -16.11
N GLY A 55 8.60 -3.75 -16.75
CA GLY A 55 9.91 -3.14 -16.95
C GLY A 55 10.45 -2.52 -15.66
N THR A 56 11.72 -2.77 -15.36
CA THR A 56 12.41 -2.20 -14.19
C THR A 56 12.54 -0.69 -14.29
N LEU A 57 12.84 -0.17 -15.48
CA LEU A 57 13.01 1.27 -15.72
C LEU A 57 11.67 2.04 -15.67
N ASP A 58 10.60 1.49 -16.23
CA ASP A 58 9.28 2.12 -16.19
C ASP A 58 8.77 2.28 -14.75
N ARG A 59 9.00 1.27 -13.90
CA ARG A 59 8.63 1.33 -12.47
C ARG A 59 9.52 2.25 -11.65
N LEU A 60 10.82 2.30 -11.95
CA LEU A 60 11.74 3.21 -11.27
C LEU A 60 11.34 4.66 -11.57
N TRP A 61 11.06 4.98 -12.82
CA TRP A 61 10.74 6.34 -13.24
C TRP A 61 9.40 6.81 -12.67
N ALA A 62 8.36 5.98 -12.75
CA ALA A 62 7.07 6.29 -12.14
C ALA A 62 7.20 6.51 -10.61
N GLY A 63 7.96 5.66 -9.92
CA GLY A 63 8.19 5.81 -8.48
C GLY A 63 8.97 7.08 -8.10
N LEU A 64 9.95 7.48 -8.92
CA LEU A 64 10.69 8.74 -8.71
C LEU A 64 9.80 9.96 -8.90
N VAL A 65 8.99 9.97 -9.97
CA VAL A 65 8.05 11.08 -10.24
C VAL A 65 7.02 11.21 -9.11
N ASP A 66 6.45 10.09 -8.66
CA ASP A 66 5.50 10.08 -7.54
C ASP A 66 6.14 10.60 -6.24
N LEU A 67 7.39 10.22 -5.97
CA LEU A 67 8.11 10.69 -4.79
C LEU A 67 8.32 12.21 -4.82
N PHE A 68 8.73 12.76 -5.96
CA PHE A 68 8.83 14.21 -6.12
C PHE A 68 7.47 14.90 -5.94
N GLY A 69 6.39 14.30 -6.46
CA GLY A 69 5.03 14.79 -6.28
C GLY A 69 4.61 14.85 -4.81
N VAL A 70 4.88 13.80 -4.03
CA VAL A 70 4.56 13.76 -2.60
C VAL A 70 5.40 14.76 -1.82
N ILE A 71 6.70 14.89 -2.11
CA ILE A 71 7.57 15.89 -1.46
C ILE A 71 7.06 17.30 -1.74
N TRP A 72 6.71 17.60 -2.99
CA TRP A 72 6.13 18.88 -3.36
C TRP A 72 4.80 19.15 -2.63
N LEU A 73 3.93 18.15 -2.58
CA LEU A 73 2.63 18.25 -1.92
C LEU A 73 2.79 18.48 -0.42
N GLN A 74 3.66 17.74 0.26
CA GLN A 74 3.96 17.94 1.68
C GLN A 74 4.48 19.36 1.96
N LYS A 75 5.34 19.91 1.09
CA LYS A 75 5.82 21.29 1.25
C LYS A 75 4.73 22.35 1.06
N ARG A 76 3.71 22.07 0.25
CA ARG A 76 2.61 23.02 -0.04
C ARG A 76 1.39 22.85 0.87
N ALA A 77 1.18 21.64 1.39
CA ALA A 77 0.07 21.35 2.27
C ALA A 77 0.25 22.09 3.61
N LYS A 78 -0.56 23.12 3.82
CA LYS A 78 -0.73 23.73 5.14
C LYS A 78 -1.88 23.00 5.81
N LEU A 79 -1.58 22.10 6.73
CA LEU A 79 -2.61 21.46 7.55
C LEU A 79 -3.00 22.46 8.65
N PRO A 80 -4.21 23.03 8.61
CA PRO A 80 -4.66 23.93 9.67
C PRO A 80 -4.83 23.14 10.97
N VAL A 81 -4.34 23.70 12.06
CA VAL A 81 -4.63 23.20 13.41
C VAL A 81 -6.04 23.68 13.75
N ILE A 82 -6.98 22.75 13.87
CA ILE A 82 -8.37 23.04 14.21
C ILE A 82 -8.49 23.00 15.74
N GLU A 83 -8.68 24.17 16.35
CA GLU A 83 -9.02 24.26 17.77
C GLU A 83 -10.54 24.19 17.93
N LYS A 84 -11.01 23.31 18.82
CA LYS A 84 -12.44 23.21 19.14
C LYS A 84 -12.78 24.31 20.13
N VAL A 85 -13.48 25.35 19.66
CA VAL A 85 -14.09 26.35 20.54
C VAL A 85 -15.36 25.74 21.12
N THR A 86 -15.34 25.46 22.42
CA THR A 86 -16.57 25.16 23.17
C THR A 86 -17.29 26.48 23.38
N VAL A 87 -18.49 26.62 22.79
CA VAL A 87 -19.38 27.75 23.03
C VAL A 87 -20.26 27.35 24.22
N GLU A 88 -20.16 28.11 25.32
CA GLU A 88 -20.98 27.97 26.54
C GLU A 88 -22.46 28.32 26.27
#